data_AF-T0TB11-F1
#
_entry.id   AF-T0TB11-F1
#
_cell.length_a   1.000
_cell.length_b   1.000
_cell.length_c   1.000
_cell.angle_alpha   90.00
_cell.angle_beta   90.00
_cell.angle_gamma   90.00
#
_symmetry.space_group_name_H-M   'P 1'
#
loop_
_entity.id
_entity.type
_entity.pdbx_description
1 polymer ?
#
loop_
_entity_poly.entity_id
_entity_poly.type
_entity_poly.pdbx_seq_one_letter_code
_entity_poly.pdbx_strand_id
1 'polypeptide(L)'
;MAPKLILGYINKIVVNNFNPFLKQTHSAKLLLSLVNKNICKSTYGMNVVVNQVGRSCKEKPTIEVTYKDGKKSVFLTDEYAIDALVDRIDSHSRHLKTQDMIS
;
A
#
# COMPACT_ATOMS: atom_id res chain seq x y z
N MET A 1 8.20 4.70 17.33
CA MET A 1 6.73 4.56 17.21
C MET A 1 6.47 3.81 15.91
N ALA A 2 5.81 2.66 15.93
CA ALA A 2 5.52 1.96 14.67
C ALA A 2 4.50 2.78 13.86
N PRO A 3 4.72 3.01 12.56
CA PRO A 3 3.79 3.80 11.75
C PRO A 3 2.42 3.13 11.73
N LYS A 4 1.38 3.88 12.11
CA LYS A 4 0.00 3.38 12.24
C LYS A 4 -0.76 3.69 10.96
N LEU A 5 -0.80 2.72 10.05
CA LEU A 5 -1.52 2.82 8.77
C LEU A 5 -3.04 2.71 8.99
N ILE A 6 -3.80 3.72 8.56
CA ILE A 6 -5.27 3.72 8.58
C ILE A 6 -5.79 3.02 7.32
N LEU A 7 -6.03 1.71 7.44
CA LEU A 7 -6.55 0.89 6.34
C LEU A 7 -8.04 1.10 6.04
N GLY A 8 -8.82 1.65 6.98
CA GLY A 8 -10.27 1.80 6.84
C GLY A 8 -10.75 2.73 5.72
N TYR A 9 -9.85 3.50 5.09
CA TYR A 9 -10.15 4.37 3.94
C TYR A 9 -9.55 3.86 2.61
N ILE A 10 -8.98 2.65 2.62
CA ILE A 10 -8.38 2.00 1.46
C ILE A 10 -9.30 0.87 0.98
N ASN A 11 -9.64 0.88 -0.31
CA ASN A 11 -10.46 -0.17 -0.94
C ASN A 11 -9.61 -1.28 -1.54
N LYS A 12 -8.50 -0.91 -2.20
CA LYS A 12 -7.66 -1.86 -2.93
C LYS A 12 -6.20 -1.48 -2.89
N ILE A 13 -5.33 -2.47 -2.69
CA ILE A 13 -3.88 -2.34 -2.88
C ILE A 13 -3.47 -3.37 -3.93
N VAL A 14 -2.77 -2.93 -4.97
CA VAL A 14 -2.20 -3.79 -6.01
C VAL A 14 -0.69 -3.61 -6.03
N VAL A 15 0.04 -4.71 -5.90
CA VAL A 15 1.49 -4.71 -6.12
C VAL A 15 1.75 -5.30 -7.50
N ASN A 16 2.20 -4.47 -8.44
CA ASN A 16 2.58 -4.90 -9.78
C ASN A 16 4.06 -5.22 -9.86
N ASN A 17 4.43 -6.07 -10.83
CA ASN A 17 5.81 -6.44 -11.10
C ASN A 17 6.56 -6.96 -9.87
N PHE A 18 5.84 -7.70 -9.01
CA PHE A 18 6.43 -8.21 -7.78
C PHE A 18 7.38 -9.37 -8.09
N ASN A 19 8.68 -9.10 -8.04
CA ASN A 19 9.72 -10.11 -8.12
C ASN A 19 10.36 -10.35 -6.72
N PRO A 20 10.13 -11.50 -6.07
CA PRO A 20 10.62 -11.78 -4.73
C PRO A 20 12.16 -11.86 -4.64
N PHE A 21 12.86 -11.97 -5.78
CA PHE A 21 14.32 -12.07 -5.84
C PHE A 21 15.02 -10.71 -6.01
N LEU A 22 14.30 -9.66 -6.39
CA LEU A 22 14.85 -8.31 -6.51
C LEU A 22 15.01 -7.66 -5.13
N LYS A 23 16.08 -6.88 -4.94
CA LYS A 23 16.27 -6.09 -3.72
C LYS A 23 15.25 -4.96 -3.61
N GLN A 24 14.82 -4.43 -4.77
CA GLN A 24 13.86 -3.33 -4.88
C GLN A 24 12.45 -3.70 -4.39
N THR A 25 12.11 -5.00 -4.26
CA THR A 25 10.82 -5.42 -3.69
C THR A 25 10.79 -5.44 -2.16
N HIS A 26 11.89 -5.08 -1.48
CA HIS A 26 11.94 -5.11 -0.02
C HIS A 26 10.85 -4.25 0.63
N SER A 27 10.69 -3.00 0.18
CA SER A 27 9.62 -2.11 0.69
C SER A 27 8.22 -2.67 0.42
N ALA A 28 7.99 -3.29 -0.74
CA ALA A 28 6.71 -3.97 -1.04
C ALA A 28 6.44 -5.15 -0.11
N LYS A 29 7.46 -5.98 0.20
CA LYS A 29 7.32 -7.10 1.14
C LYS A 29 6.94 -6.61 2.53
N LEU A 30 7.59 -5.55 3.00
CA LEU A 30 7.30 -4.97 4.31
C LEU A 30 5.89 -4.36 4.35
N LEU A 31 5.49 -3.63 3.30
CA LEU A 31 4.14 -3.08 3.21
C LEU A 31 3.10 -4.20 3.22
N LEU A 32 3.28 -5.25 2.42
CA LEU A 32 2.38 -6.41 2.40
C LEU A 32 2.30 -7.08 3.78
N SER A 33 3.43 -7.20 4.50
CA SER A 33 3.42 -7.73 5.87
C SER A 33 2.62 -6.84 6.83
N LEU A 34 2.80 -5.52 6.77
CA LEU A 34 2.05 -4.56 7.59
C LEU A 34 0.56 -4.58 7.28
N VAL A 35 0.22 -4.64 6.00
CA VAL A 35 -1.15 -4.73 5.50
C VAL A 35 -1.80 -6.03 5.98
N ASN A 36 -1.18 -7.19 5.75
CA ASN A 36 -1.73 -8.49 6.16
C ASN A 36 -1.94 -8.61 7.67
N LYS A 37 -1.08 -7.98 8.49
CA LYS A 37 -1.25 -7.95 9.95
C LYS A 37 -2.45 -7.11 10.40
N ASN A 38 -2.85 -6.12 9.61
CA ASN A 38 -3.89 -5.16 10.00
C ASN A 38 -5.14 -5.24 9.13
N ILE A 39 -5.16 -6.07 8.07
CA ILE A 39 -6.29 -6.19 7.14
C ILE A 39 -7.55 -6.67 7.85
N CYS A 40 -7.43 -7.56 8.84
CA CYS A 40 -8.56 -8.02 9.67
C CYS A 40 -9.17 -6.91 10.54
N LYS A 41 -8.45 -5.79 10.74
CA LYS A 41 -8.97 -4.60 11.44
C LYS A 41 -9.65 -3.61 10.48
N SER A 42 -9.57 -3.86 9.17
CA SER A 42 -10.32 -3.06 8.21
C SER A 42 -11.79 -3.46 8.28
N THR A 43 -12.64 -2.53 8.71
CA THR A 43 -14.09 -2.71 8.83
C THR A 43 -14.77 -2.90 7.47
N TYR A 44 -14.08 -2.55 6.38
CA TYR A 44 -14.57 -2.63 5.01
C TYR A 44 -13.60 -3.51 4.23
N GLY A 45 -14.12 -4.52 3.53
CA GLY A 45 -13.33 -5.54 2.84
C GLY A 45 -12.31 -4.93 1.88
N MET A 46 -11.06 -4.81 2.34
CA MET A 46 -9.96 -4.29 1.56
C MET A 46 -9.40 -5.42 0.71
N ASN A 47 -9.24 -5.20 -0.59
CA ASN A 47 -8.69 -6.20 -1.50
C ASN A 47 -7.19 -5.97 -1.70
N VAL A 48 -6.38 -7.01 -1.49
CA VAL A 48 -4.93 -6.97 -1.74
C VAL A 48 -4.62 -7.93 -2.87
N VAL A 49 -4.06 -7.40 -3.96
CA VAL A 49 -3.66 -8.17 -5.14
C VAL A 49 -2.15 -8.06 -5.31
N VAL A 50 -1.47 -9.19 -5.52
CA VAL A 50 -0.04 -9.24 -5.80
C VAL A 50 0.17 -9.90 -7.15
N ASN A 51 0.56 -9.11 -8.13
CA ASN A 51 0.90 -9.57 -9.48
C ASN A 51 2.37 -9.96 -9.50
N GLN A 52 2.64 -11.24 -9.27
CA GLN A 52 3.99 -11.79 -9.25
C GLN A 52 4.52 -11.99 -10.66
N VAL A 53 5.79 -11.64 -10.86
CA VAL A 53 6.49 -11.83 -12.14
C VAL A 53 7.64 -12.82 -12.01
N GLY A 54 8.02 -13.42 -13.14
CA GLY A 54 9.11 -14.39 -13.20
C GLY A 54 10.46 -13.80 -12.78
N ARG A 55 11.37 -14.68 -12.36
CA ARG A 55 12.70 -14.33 -11.84
C ARG A 55 13.53 -13.45 -12.78
N SER A 56 13.39 -13.62 -14.09
CA SER A 56 14.13 -12.88 -15.12
C SER A 56 13.64 -11.44 -15.31
N CYS A 57 12.42 -11.11 -14.85
CA CYS A 57 11.85 -9.78 -14.98
C CYS A 57 12.54 -8.82 -14.00
N LYS A 58 13.14 -7.75 -14.54
CA LYS A 58 13.83 -6.71 -13.79
C LYS A 58 13.03 -5.41 -13.70
N GLU A 59 11.76 -5.44 -14.08
CA GLU A 59 10.90 -4.27 -13.98
C GLU A 59 10.77 -3.83 -12.52
N LYS A 60 10.67 -2.51 -12.35
CA LYS A 60 10.53 -1.92 -11.03
C LYS A 60 9.14 -2.25 -10.48
N PRO A 61 9.04 -2.68 -9.21
CA PRO A 61 7.74 -2.95 -8.61
C PRO A 61 7.01 -1.64 -8.36
N THR A 62 5.70 -1.64 -8.59
CA THR A 62 4.84 -0.49 -8.30
C THR A 62 3.73 -0.90 -7.33
N ILE A 63 3.34 0.02 -6.47
CA ILE A 63 2.21 -0.16 -5.56
C ILE A 63 1.12 0.82 -5.96
N GLU A 64 -0.02 0.29 -6.37
CA GLU A 64 -1.23 1.06 -6.62
C GLU A 64 -2.16 0.96 -5.41
N VAL A 65 -2.62 2.10 -4.92
CA VAL A 65 -3.59 2.20 -3.82
C VAL A 65 -4.83 2.90 -4.34
N THR A 66 -5.97 2.23 -4.23
CA THR A 66 -7.30 2.80 -4.50
C THR A 66 -7.99 3.08 -3.17
N TYR A 67 -8.38 4.34 -2.97
CA TYR A 67 -9.06 4.81 -1.77
C TYR A 67 -10.58 4.80 -1.92
N LYS A 68 -11.30 5.03 -0.81
CA LYS A 68 -12.76 5.04 -0.77
C LYS A 68 -13.42 6.13 -1.61
N ASP A 69 -12.76 7.26 -1.77
CA ASP A 69 -13.18 8.38 -2.63
C ASP A 69 -12.95 8.11 -4.13
N GLY A 70 -12.45 6.92 -4.48
CA GLY A 70 -12.12 6.56 -5.86
C GLY A 70 -10.75 7.06 -6.32
N LYS A 71 -10.02 7.82 -5.49
CA LYS A 71 -8.67 8.27 -5.83
C LYS A 71 -7.73 7.08 -5.96
N LYS A 72 -6.84 7.15 -6.94
CA LYS A 72 -5.77 6.18 -7.16
C LYS A 72 -4.41 6.85 -6.97
N SER A 73 -3.54 6.22 -6.20
CA SER A 73 -2.16 6.64 -6.03
C SER A 73 -1.23 5.52 -6.45
N VAL A 74 -0.18 5.84 -7.20
CA VAL A 74 0.83 4.88 -7.62
C VAL A 74 2.17 5.29 -7.02
N PHE A 75 2.87 4.32 -6.44
CA PHE A 75 4.16 4.51 -5.78
C PHE A 75 5.17 3.52 -6.31
N LEU A 76 6.39 3.98 -6.58
CA LEU A 76 7.52 3.13 -6.92
C LEU A 76 8.21 2.65 -5.65
N THR A 77 8.52 1.35 -5.57
CA THR A 77 9.03 0.76 -4.32
C THR A 77 10.50 1.07 -4.05
N ASP A 78 11.24 1.51 -5.06
CA ASP A 78 12.65 1.89 -4.98
C ASP A 78 12.88 3.37 -4.64
N GLU A 79 11.85 4.22 -4.82
CA GLU A 79 11.93 5.65 -4.52
C GLU A 79 11.75 5.97 -3.04
N TYR A 80 11.08 5.08 -2.30
CA TYR A 80 10.68 5.35 -0.91
C TYR A 80 11.12 4.23 0.04
N ALA A 81 11.70 4.64 1.17
CA ALA A 81 11.79 3.79 2.34
C ALA A 81 10.38 3.42 2.83
N ILE A 82 10.25 2.29 3.54
CA ILE A 82 8.96 1.78 4.02
C ILE A 82 8.20 2.81 4.85
N ASP A 83 8.87 3.54 5.75
CA ASP A 83 8.21 4.52 6.63
C ASP A 83 7.61 5.67 5.81
N ALA A 84 8.38 6.21 4.86
CA ALA A 84 7.93 7.28 3.97
C ALA A 84 6.78 6.82 3.05
N LEU A 85 6.84 5.57 2.57
CA LEU A 85 5.79 4.97 1.77
C LEU A 85 4.49 4.84 2.56
N VAL A 86 4.58 4.32 3.79
CA VAL A 86 3.43 4.19 4.70
C VAL A 86 2.84 5.56 5.02
N ASP A 87 3.67 6.56 5.32
CA ASP A 87 3.20 7.92 5.62
C ASP A 87 2.47 8.57 4.44
N ARG A 88 2.96 8.36 3.20
CA ARG A 88 2.28 8.87 1.99
C ARG A 88 0.93 8.20 1.77
N ILE A 89 0.87 6.88 1.96
CA ILE A 89 -0.39 6.15 1.83
C ILE A 89 -1.38 6.61 2.90
N ASP A 90 -0.91 6.74 4.14
CA ASP A 90 -1.71 7.14 5.30
C ASP A 90 -2.18 8.60 5.23
N SER A 91 -1.39 9.49 4.64
CA SER A 91 -1.72 10.92 4.54
C SER A 91 -3.07 11.16 3.87
N HIS A 92 -3.39 10.42 2.80
CA HIS A 92 -4.69 10.54 2.14
C HIS A 92 -5.81 9.93 2.98
N SER A 93 -5.57 8.79 3.64
CA SER A 93 -6.51 8.21 4.60
C SER A 93 -6.84 9.16 5.75
N ARG A 94 -5.85 9.91 6.27
CA ARG A 94 -6.06 10.94 7.31
C ARG A 94 -6.90 12.09 6.80
N HIS A 95 -6.65 12.55 5.57
CA HIS A 95 -7.46 13.59 4.96
C HIS A 95 -8.93 13.17 4.84
N LEU A 96 -9.19 11.96 4.32
CA LEU A 96 -10.54 11.41 4.23
C LEU A 96 -11.22 11.26 5.59
N LYS A 97 -10.47 10.81 6.61
CA LYS A 97 -10.96 10.74 7.98
C LYS A 97 -11.38 12.11 8.50
N THR A 98 -10.57 13.13 8.29
CA THR A 98 -10.90 14.50 8.73
C THR A 98 -12.15 15.02 8.01
N GLN A 99 -12.30 14.77 6.71
CA GLN A 99 -13.50 15.16 5.96
C GLN A 99 -14.77 14.46 6.50
N ASP A 100 -14.67 13.16 6.76
CA ASP A 100 -15.75 12.33 7.30
C ASP A 100 -16.16 12.73 8.73
N MET A 101 -15.24 13.27 9.53
CA MET A 101 -15.53 13.75 10.90
C MET A 101 -16.18 15.15 10.95
N ILE A 102 -16.03 15.94 9.89
CA ILE A 102 -16.55 17.32 9.82
C ILE A 102 -17.90 17.37 9.09
N SER A 103 -18.21 16.33 8.31
CA SER A 103 -19.50 16.15 7.63
C SER A 103 -20.55 15.54 8.56
#